data_AF-A0A2E5JJM7-F1
#
_entry.id   AF-A0A2E5JJM7-F1
#
_cell.length_a   1.000
_cell.length_b   1.000
_cell.length_c   1.000
_cell.angle_alpha   90.00
_cell.angle_beta   90.00
_cell.angle_gamma   90.00
#
_symmetry.space_group_name_H-M   'P 1'
#
loop_
_entity.id
_entity.type
_entity.pdbx_description
1 polymer ?
#
loop_
_entity_poly.entity_id
_entity_poly.type
_entity_poly.pdbx_seq_one_letter_code
_entity_poly.pdbx_strand_id
1 'polypeptide(L)'
;MAHGTTEHKSHWKEYFIIFLILTFLTAVEIVIPGLDTAYVYKASSLIFLAIGKAFIVAYYYMHLKDEKGWLKFIAAIPISAGLYALVVILESVYR
;
A
#
# COMPACT_ATOMS: atom_id res chain seq x y z
N MET A 1 25.51 37.67 -3.23
CA MET A 1 24.50 36.73 -3.76
C MET A 1 25.13 35.34 -3.69
N ALA A 2 24.92 34.61 -2.59
CA ALA A 2 25.43 33.26 -2.42
C ALA A 2 24.35 32.28 -2.90
N HIS A 3 24.57 31.68 -4.07
CA HIS A 3 23.74 30.59 -4.58
C HIS A 3 24.05 29.34 -3.75
N GLY A 4 23.22 29.05 -2.75
CA GLY A 4 23.30 27.81 -1.99
C GLY A 4 23.01 26.64 -2.91
N THR A 5 24.01 25.81 -3.18
CA THR A 5 23.86 24.53 -3.86
C THR A 5 23.11 23.59 -2.93
N THR A 6 21.78 23.57 -3.04
CA THR A 6 20.95 22.57 -2.38
C THR A 6 21.27 21.21 -3.00
N GLU A 7 22.07 20.40 -2.30
CA GLU A 7 22.27 18.99 -2.64
C GLU A 7 20.91 18.29 -2.66
N HIS A 8 20.38 18.03 -3.86
CA HIS A 8 19.28 17.09 -4.03
C HIS A 8 19.81 15.69 -3.72
N LYS A 9 19.70 15.28 -2.45
CA LYS A 9 19.89 13.87 -2.06
C LYS A 9 18.88 13.04 -2.85
N SER A 10 19.37 12.38 -3.88
CA SER A 10 18.56 11.55 -4.76
C SER A 10 18.06 10.32 -3.98
N HIS A 11 16.81 10.37 -3.52
CA HIS A 11 16.08 9.24 -2.92
C HIS A 11 15.77 8.12 -3.93
N TRP A 12 16.29 8.23 -5.16
CA TRP A 12 16.12 7.25 -6.23
C TRP A 12 16.48 5.82 -5.81
N LYS A 13 17.50 5.65 -4.95
CA LYS A 13 17.88 4.33 -4.42
C LYS A 13 16.77 3.71 -3.56
N GLU A 14 16.13 4.49 -2.70
CA GLU A 14 15.03 4.01 -1.85
C GLU A 14 13.83 3.60 -2.74
N TYR A 15 13.43 4.43 -3.70
CA TYR A 15 12.34 4.11 -4.62
C TYR A 15 12.60 2.84 -5.43
N PHE A 16 13.83 2.65 -5.89
CA PHE A 16 14.20 1.47 -6.66
C PHE A 16 14.13 0.19 -5.81
N ILE A 17 14.56 0.24 -4.55
CA ILE A 17 14.42 -0.88 -3.60
C ILE A 17 12.95 -1.20 -3.36
N ILE A 18 12.11 -0.20 -3.15
CA ILE A 18 10.67 -0.39 -2.90
C ILE A 18 9.98 -0.96 -4.13
N PHE A 19 10.35 -0.49 -5.33
CA PHE A 19 9.86 -1.04 -6.58
C PHE A 19 10.14 -2.55 -6.69
N LEU A 20 11.35 -3.00 -6.32
CA LEU A 20 11.69 -4.42 -6.29
C LEU A 20 10.87 -5.19 -5.24
N ILE A 21 10.67 -4.62 -4.05
CA ILE A 21 9.83 -5.24 -3.00
C ILE A 21 8.38 -5.40 -3.49
N LEU A 22 7.78 -4.36 -4.08
CA LEU A 22 6.42 -4.39 -4.60
C LEU A 22 6.28 -5.37 -5.78
N THR A 23 7.28 -5.42 -6.65
CA THR A 23 7.35 -6.38 -7.76
C THR A 23 7.40 -7.81 -7.22
N PHE A 24 8.24 -8.07 -6.21
CA PHE A 24 8.32 -9.37 -5.56
C PHE A 24 7.00 -9.76 -4.89
N LEU A 25 6.38 -8.85 -4.13
CA LEU A 25 5.06 -9.10 -3.51
C LEU A 25 3.99 -9.43 -4.57
N THR A 26 4.06 -8.79 -5.74
CA THR A 26 3.13 -9.04 -6.85
C THR A 26 3.38 -10.40 -7.50
N ALA A 27 4.65 -10.80 -7.67
CA ALA A 27 4.98 -12.13 -8.15
C ALA A 27 4.44 -13.23 -7.21
N VAL A 28 4.59 -13.04 -5.89
CA VAL A 28 4.02 -13.94 -4.87
C VAL A 28 2.49 -14.00 -4.97
N GLU A 29 1.84 -12.85 -5.16
CA GLU A 29 0.38 -12.76 -5.31
C GLU A 29 -0.14 -13.55 -6.51
N ILE A 30 0.61 -13.62 -7.62
CA ILE A 30 0.24 -14.41 -8.81
C ILE A 30 0.36 -15.92 -8.56
N VAL A 31 1.29 -16.34 -7.71
CA VAL A 31 1.54 -17.77 -7.43
C VAL A 31 0.52 -18.36 -6.47
N ILE A 32 0.06 -17.59 -5.47
CA ILE A 32 -0.87 -18.05 -4.43
C ILE A 32 -2.17 -18.69 -4.97
N PRO A 33 -2.85 -18.14 -5.99
CA PRO A 33 -4.06 -18.73 -6.56
C PRO A 33 -3.85 -20.14 -7.11
N GLY A 34 -2.63 -20.46 -7.57
CA GLY A 34 -2.26 -21.76 -8.15
C GLY A 34 -1.97 -22.87 -7.14
N LEU A 35 -1.91 -22.56 -5.85
CA LEU A 35 -1.70 -23.56 -4.79
C LEU A 35 -3.00 -24.32 -4.50
N ASP A 36 -2.95 -25.61 -4.19
CA ASP A 36 -4.15 -26.41 -3.89
C ASP A 36 -4.57 -26.26 -2.41
N THR A 37 -5.07 -25.07 -2.06
CA THR A 37 -5.47 -24.69 -0.70
C THR A 37 -6.91 -24.19 -0.67
N ALA A 38 -7.60 -24.31 0.46
CA ALA A 38 -8.95 -23.80 0.62
C ALA A 38 -9.07 -22.30 0.29
N TYR A 39 -10.19 -21.94 -0.34
CA TYR A 39 -10.45 -20.59 -0.86
C TYR A 39 -10.26 -19.49 0.19
N VAL A 40 -10.66 -19.74 1.44
CA VAL A 40 -10.54 -18.77 2.53
C VAL A 40 -9.10 -18.38 2.81
N TYR A 41 -8.15 -19.33 2.78
CA TYR A 41 -6.73 -19.06 2.98
C TYR A 41 -6.10 -18.33 1.79
N LYS A 42 -6.55 -18.62 0.57
CA LYS A 42 -6.15 -17.88 -0.63
C LYS A 42 -6.64 -16.43 -0.55
N ALA A 43 -7.94 -16.23 -0.29
CA ALA A 43 -8.53 -14.91 -0.21
C ALA A 43 -7.88 -14.07 0.90
N SER A 44 -7.66 -14.64 2.10
CA SER A 44 -7.05 -13.90 3.21
C SER A 44 -5.59 -13.52 2.93
N SER A 45 -4.80 -14.41 2.32
CA SER A 45 -3.41 -14.10 1.95
C SER A 45 -3.31 -13.02 0.86
N LEU A 46 -4.17 -13.07 -0.16
CA LEU A 46 -4.23 -12.02 -1.19
C LEU A 46 -4.63 -10.67 -0.60
N ILE A 47 -5.61 -10.63 0.30
CA ILE A 47 -6.03 -9.39 1.00
C ILE A 47 -4.87 -8.84 1.83
N PHE A 48 -4.16 -9.69 2.57
CA PHE A 48 -3.03 -9.26 3.39
C PHE A 48 -1.88 -8.70 2.53
N LEU A 49 -1.57 -9.33 1.40
CA LEU A 49 -0.59 -8.84 0.43
C LEU A 49 -1.00 -7.51 -0.19
N ALA A 50 -2.27 -7.33 -0.54
CA ALA A 50 -2.80 -6.08 -1.06
C ALA A 50 -2.67 -4.93 -0.04
N ILE A 51 -3.03 -5.18 1.22
CA ILE A 51 -2.89 -4.19 2.31
C ILE A 51 -1.41 -3.86 2.53
N GLY A 52 -0.52 -4.86 2.55
CA GLY A 52 0.92 -4.65 2.69
C GLY A 52 1.50 -3.76 1.60
N LYS A 53 1.14 -4.01 0.32
CA LYS A 53 1.54 -3.15 -0.81
C LYS A 53 1.02 -1.73 -0.66
N ALA A 54 -0.27 -1.56 -0.32
CA ALA A 54 -0.87 -0.25 -0.10
C ALA A 54 -0.15 0.52 1.01
N PHE A 55 0.25 -0.15 2.10
CA PHE A 55 1.01 0.46 3.18
C PHE A 55 2.42 0.90 2.74
N ILE A 56 3.14 0.06 2.00
CA ILE A 56 4.46 0.39 1.44
C ILE A 56 4.37 1.62 0.52
N VAL A 57 3.37 1.64 -0.36
CA VAL A 57 3.12 2.79 -1.26
C VAL A 57 2.77 4.05 -0.45
N ALA A 58 1.90 3.95 0.55
CA ALA A 58 1.53 5.08 1.39
C ALA A 58 2.72 5.63 2.20
N TYR A 59 3.54 4.76 2.77
CA TYR A 59 4.67 5.16 3.60
C TYR A 59 5.80 5.83 2.80
N TYR A 60 6.13 5.27 1.62
CA TYR A 60 7.29 5.70 0.85
C TYR A 60 6.97 6.54 -0.38
N TYR A 61 5.92 6.21 -1.15
CA TYR A 61 5.59 6.91 -2.39
C TYR A 61 4.73 8.15 -2.15
N MET A 62 3.82 8.11 -1.17
CA MET A 62 3.06 9.30 -0.75
C MET A 62 3.84 10.22 0.20
N HIS A 63 5.15 9.99 0.41
CA HIS A 63 6.03 10.85 1.22
C HIS A 63 5.53 11.19 2.63
N LEU A 64 4.59 10.42 3.18
CA LEU A 64 4.02 10.63 4.52
C LEU A 64 5.10 10.55 5.63
N LYS A 65 6.29 10.02 5.32
CA LYS A 65 7.45 10.04 6.20
C LYS A 65 7.97 11.47 6.47
N ASP A 66 7.87 12.38 5.49
CA ASP A 66 8.48 13.72 5.56
C ASP A 66 7.47 14.89 5.56
N GLU A 67 6.16 14.64 5.42
CA GLU A 67 5.14 15.70 5.33
C GLU A 67 4.27 15.91 6.58
N LYS A 68 3.75 17.15 6.73
CA LYS A 68 2.88 17.58 7.84
C LYS A 68 1.63 16.71 7.94
N GLY A 69 1.18 16.43 9.16
CA GLY A 69 0.06 15.51 9.45
C GLY A 69 -1.28 15.80 8.76
N TRP A 70 -1.47 16.98 8.15
CA TRP A 70 -2.65 17.30 7.35
C TRP A 70 -2.72 16.54 6.02
N LEU A 71 -1.59 16.28 5.36
CA LEU A 71 -1.57 15.44 4.15
C LEU A 71 -1.85 13.97 4.45
N LYS A 72 -1.43 13.47 5.63
CA LYS A 72 -1.80 12.14 6.13
C LYS A 72 -3.32 11.97 6.24
N PHE A 73 -4.03 13.03 6.62
CA PHE A 73 -5.49 13.00 6.74
C PHE A 73 -6.17 12.88 5.37
N ILE A 74 -5.69 13.62 4.36
CA ILE A 74 -6.22 13.55 2.99
C ILE A 74 -5.94 12.16 2.38
N ALA A 75 -4.75 11.60 2.62
CA ALA A 75 -4.40 10.25 2.19
C ALA A 75 -5.27 9.15 2.86
N ALA A 76 -5.94 9.45 3.97
CA ALA A 76 -6.85 8.53 4.65
C ALA A 76 -8.28 8.55 4.10
N ILE A 77 -8.64 9.49 3.23
CA ILE A 77 -9.99 9.58 2.63
C ILE A 77 -10.34 8.32 1.81
N PRO A 78 -9.45 7.75 0.97
CA PRO A 78 -9.74 6.49 0.29
C PRO A 78 -9.96 5.31 1.25
N ILE A 79 -9.33 5.34 2.43
CA ILE A 79 -9.47 4.30 3.45
C ILE A 79 -10.87 4.33 4.06
N SER A 80 -11.46 5.51 4.28
CA SER A 80 -12.83 5.61 4.80
C SER A 80 -13.87 5.08 3.81
N ALA A 81 -13.66 5.27 2.51
CA ALA A 81 -14.49 4.65 1.47
C ALA A 81 -14.38 3.11 1.48
N GLY A 82 -13.16 2.57 1.64
CA GLY A 82 -12.95 1.13 1.82
C GLY A 82 -13.64 0.58 3.07
N LEU A 83 -13.59 1.32 4.18
CA LEU A 83 -14.25 0.93 5.43
C LEU A 83 -15.78 0.93 5.28
N TYR A 84 -16.34 1.94 4.61
CA TYR A 84 -17.77 2.00 4.31
C TYR A 84 -18.21 0.80 3.44
N ALA A 85 -17.46 0.48 2.38
CA ALA A 85 -17.74 -0.68 1.55
C ALA A 85 -17.71 -1.98 2.35
N LEU A 86 -16.75 -2.12 3.28
CA LEU A 86 -16.65 -3.27 4.19
C LEU A 86 -17.91 -3.43 5.05
N VAL A 87 -18.40 -2.34 5.64
CA VAL A 87 -19.62 -2.34 6.47
C VAL A 87 -20.84 -2.73 5.64
N VAL A 88 -21.00 -2.16 4.44
CA VAL A 88 -22.12 -2.48 3.53
C VAL A 88 -22.10 -3.96 3.11
N ILE A 89 -20.92 -4.51 2.80
CA ILE A 89 -20.78 -5.94 2.49
C ILE A 89 -21.16 -6.79 3.70
N LEU A 90 -20.71 -6.43 4.90
CA LEU A 90 -21.01 -7.18 6.12
C LEU A 90 -22.51 -7.16 6.45
N GLU A 91 -23.16 -5.99 6.32
CA GLU A 91 -24.62 -5.86 6.45
C GLU A 91 -25.34 -6.74 5.42
N SER A 92 -24.91 -6.71 4.15
CA SER A 92 -25.48 -7.52 3.08
C SER A 92 -25.31 -9.03 3.28
N VAL A 93 -24.32 -9.48 4.04
CA VAL A 93 -24.09 -10.90 4.35
C VAL A 93 -24.92 -11.37 5.55
N TYR A 94 -25.16 -10.47 6.52
CA TYR A 94 -25.93 -10.78 7.73
C TYR A 94 -27.45 -10.70 7.54
N ARG A 95 -27.91 -10.03 6.48
CA ARG A 95 -29.32 -9.88 6.12
C ARG A 95 -29.77 -10.94 5.12
#